data_AF-A0A512DYB0-F1
#
_entry.id   AF-A0A512DYB0-F1
#
_cell.length_a   1.000
_cell.length_b   1.000
_cell.length_c   1.000
_cell.angle_alpha   90.00
_cell.angle_beta   90.00
_cell.angle_gamma   90.00
#
_symmetry.space_group_name_H-M   'P 1'
#
loop_
_entity.id
_entity.type
_entity.pdbx_description
1 polymer ?
#
loop_
_entity_poly.entity_id
_entity_poly.type
_entity_poly.pdbx_seq_one_letter_code
_entity_poly.pdbx_strand_id
1 'polypeptide(L)'
;MPRMRALLLHSPSAGEGGPSKDLLLDLFRKSGFDPCYCSVKDIAIVETLGQPHDLIVAIGGDGTVTRVLTHMPDRSIPVAILPQGTANNIARSLGISGDPEALVPALRDAARRPFDIAAATGPWGKHRFIEAVGLGLLARGMAEIDAADISGQEQLVCSRRKFARLLTEAEPEHLEMTLDGKELAGDFLVLEIMNISHVGPGLNLAPNADPGDGLLDVVHAHADRREALLEWLNEGDYGEEPPVDITRAKVVEVTWAGTSLRLGDNFSPAPGAVPKLTVGLEPEQACVLIPSIDTPSANHEEGRP
;
A
#
# COMPACT_ATOMS: atom_id res chain seq x y z
N MET A 1 -24.53 25.63 -5.10
CA MET A 1 -23.71 24.87 -6.06
C MET A 1 -24.30 23.47 -6.18
N PRO A 2 -24.24 22.80 -7.36
CA PRO A 2 -24.64 21.41 -7.46
C PRO A 2 -23.81 20.56 -6.48
N ARG A 3 -24.45 19.61 -5.79
CA ARG A 3 -23.75 18.69 -4.88
C ARG A 3 -22.92 17.72 -5.72
N MET A 4 -21.66 17.52 -5.34
CA MET A 4 -20.78 16.54 -5.98
C MET A 4 -21.26 15.13 -5.66
N ARG A 5 -21.44 14.30 -6.68
CA ARG A 5 -21.78 12.88 -6.54
C ARG A 5 -20.56 12.11 -6.06
N ALA A 6 -20.65 11.56 -4.86
CA ALA A 6 -19.57 10.82 -4.22
C ALA A 6 -19.92 9.34 -4.13
N LEU A 7 -19.18 8.47 -4.82
CA LEU A 7 -19.30 7.03 -4.66
C LEU A 7 -18.52 6.59 -3.42
N LEU A 8 -19.22 6.10 -2.40
CA LEU A 8 -18.64 5.54 -1.18
C LEU A 8 -18.46 4.03 -1.36
N LEU A 9 -17.23 3.58 -1.57
CA LEU A 9 -16.85 2.17 -1.64
C LEU A 9 -16.35 1.72 -0.27
N HIS A 10 -17.20 1.01 0.45
CA HIS A 10 -17.00 0.69 1.86
C HIS A 10 -16.78 -0.80 2.10
N SER A 11 -15.74 -1.13 2.87
CA SER A 11 -15.52 -2.45 3.45
C SER A 11 -15.98 -2.47 4.91
N PRO A 12 -17.23 -2.90 5.19
CA PRO A 12 -17.78 -2.87 6.56
C PRO A 12 -17.12 -3.87 7.52
N SER A 13 -16.25 -4.76 7.01
CA SER A 13 -15.46 -5.69 7.82
C SER A 13 -13.97 -5.34 7.86
N ALA A 14 -13.58 -4.15 7.38
CA ALA A 14 -12.21 -3.66 7.56
C ALA A 14 -12.07 -3.08 8.98
N GLY A 15 -11.04 -3.52 9.70
CA GLY A 15 -10.75 -3.06 11.06
C GLY A 15 -11.75 -3.50 12.12
N GLU A 16 -11.54 -3.06 13.36
CA GLU A 16 -12.49 -3.24 14.47
C GLU A 16 -13.40 -2.00 14.57
N GLY A 17 -14.71 -2.19 14.43
CA GLY A 17 -15.69 -1.13 14.76
C GLY A 17 -15.78 0.04 13.78
N GLY A 18 -15.51 -0.19 12.48
CA GLY A 18 -15.64 0.83 11.44
C GLY A 18 -17.04 1.49 11.34
N PRO A 19 -17.16 2.66 10.68
CA PRO A 19 -18.38 3.46 10.67
C PRO A 19 -19.54 2.73 9.99
N SER A 20 -20.76 2.91 10.51
CA SER A 20 -21.94 2.34 9.87
C SER A 20 -22.21 3.02 8.52
N LYS A 21 -22.88 2.30 7.60
CA LYS A 21 -23.34 2.86 6.33
C LYS A 21 -24.15 4.14 6.53
N ASP A 22 -25.06 4.16 7.50
CA ASP A 22 -25.94 5.30 7.74
C ASP A 22 -25.16 6.51 8.25
N LEU A 23 -24.18 6.29 9.14
CA LEU A 23 -23.28 7.34 9.61
C LEU A 23 -22.50 7.96 8.44
N LEU A 24 -21.92 7.14 7.56
CA LEU A 24 -21.19 7.61 6.38
C LEU A 24 -22.08 8.43 5.45
N LEU A 25 -23.27 7.92 5.11
CA LEU A 25 -24.21 8.63 4.25
C LEU A 25 -24.60 9.99 4.85
N ASP A 26 -24.89 10.04 6.14
CA ASP A 26 -25.26 11.27 6.82
C ASP A 26 -24.10 12.26 6.92
N LEU A 27 -22.88 11.78 7.19
CA LEU A 27 -21.67 12.61 7.24
C LEU A 27 -21.37 13.27 5.89
N PHE A 28 -21.46 12.51 4.79
CA PHE A 28 -21.25 13.05 3.44
C PHE A 28 -22.35 14.05 3.05
N ARG A 29 -23.62 13.76 3.37
CA ARG A 29 -24.74 14.69 3.13
C ARG A 29 -24.55 16.00 3.89
N LYS A 30 -24.15 15.93 5.17
CA LYS A 30 -23.87 17.11 6.01
C LYS A 30 -22.70 17.93 5.45
N SER A 31 -21.72 17.27 4.84
CA SER A 31 -20.55 17.92 4.20
C SER A 31 -20.84 18.41 2.75
N GLY A 32 -22.10 18.32 2.31
CA GLY A 32 -22.56 18.88 1.03
C GLY A 32 -22.25 18.01 -0.19
N PHE A 33 -22.04 16.71 0.01
CA PHE A 33 -21.95 15.72 -1.07
C PHE A 33 -23.31 15.05 -1.31
N ASP A 34 -23.45 14.42 -2.48
CA ASP A 34 -24.54 13.52 -2.83
C ASP A 34 -24.00 12.07 -2.84
N PRO A 35 -24.06 11.33 -1.72
CA PRO A 35 -23.39 10.05 -1.59
C PRO A 35 -24.20 8.89 -2.20
N CYS A 36 -23.52 8.08 -3.01
CA CYS A 36 -23.97 6.76 -3.43
C CYS A 36 -23.15 5.70 -2.70
N TYR A 37 -23.78 4.69 -2.09
CA TYR A 37 -23.06 3.66 -1.33
C TYR A 37 -22.94 2.36 -2.11
N CYS A 38 -21.74 1.77 -2.12
CA CYS A 38 -21.48 0.44 -2.64
C CYS A 38 -20.56 -0.33 -1.67
N SER A 39 -20.89 -1.59 -1.41
CA SER A 39 -20.05 -2.47 -0.59
C SER A 39 -18.95 -3.08 -1.45
N VAL A 40 -17.71 -3.19 -0.95
CA VAL A 40 -16.61 -3.82 -1.71
C VAL A 40 -16.83 -5.32 -1.97
N LYS A 41 -17.75 -5.95 -1.21
CA LYS A 41 -18.17 -7.35 -1.40
C LYS A 41 -19.17 -7.53 -2.54
N ASP A 42 -19.69 -6.42 -3.10
CA ASP A 42 -20.59 -6.47 -4.23
C ASP A 42 -19.83 -6.85 -5.50
N ILE A 43 -20.35 -7.83 -6.25
CA ILE A 43 -19.78 -8.29 -7.51
C ILE A 43 -19.89 -7.21 -8.61
N ALA A 44 -20.80 -6.25 -8.45
CA ALA A 44 -21.02 -5.15 -9.39
C ALA A 44 -20.07 -3.95 -9.16
N ILE A 45 -18.99 -4.11 -8.38
CA ILE A 45 -18.09 -3.00 -8.07
C ILE A 45 -17.48 -2.35 -9.33
N VAL A 46 -17.10 -3.15 -10.33
CA VAL A 46 -16.50 -2.65 -11.59
C VAL A 46 -17.52 -1.86 -12.39
N GLU A 47 -18.76 -2.34 -12.46
CA GLU A 47 -19.86 -1.63 -13.11
C GLU A 47 -20.17 -0.32 -12.38
N THR A 48 -20.19 -0.35 -11.04
CA THR A 48 -20.44 0.82 -10.21
C THR A 48 -19.35 1.88 -10.37
N LEU A 49 -18.08 1.47 -10.43
CA LEU A 49 -16.94 2.34 -10.72
C LEU A 49 -17.01 2.96 -12.13
N GLY A 50 -17.69 2.30 -13.08
CA GLY A 50 -17.90 2.81 -14.43
C GLY A 50 -19.06 3.79 -14.58
N GLN A 51 -19.85 4.01 -13.53
CA GLN A 51 -20.91 5.03 -13.57
C GLN A 51 -20.32 6.44 -13.41
N PRO A 52 -21.01 7.50 -13.87
CA PRO A 52 -20.49 8.86 -13.73
C PRO A 52 -20.50 9.32 -12.27
N HIS A 53 -19.32 9.63 -11.72
CA HIS A 53 -19.11 10.17 -10.36
C HIS A 53 -18.19 11.39 -10.42
N ASP A 54 -18.33 12.29 -9.44
CA ASP A 54 -17.43 13.45 -9.30
C ASP A 54 -16.28 13.17 -8.32
N LEU A 55 -16.44 12.14 -7.48
CA LEU A 55 -15.51 11.69 -6.45
C LEU A 55 -15.75 10.20 -6.15
N ILE A 56 -14.68 9.43 -6.02
CA ILE A 56 -14.73 8.07 -5.44
C ILE A 56 -14.08 8.10 -4.06
N VAL A 57 -14.66 7.43 -3.08
CA VAL A 57 -14.16 7.38 -1.71
C VAL A 57 -13.93 5.92 -1.32
N ALA A 58 -12.68 5.55 -1.12
CA ALA A 58 -12.29 4.24 -0.61
C ALA A 58 -12.33 4.26 0.92
N ILE A 59 -13.22 3.47 1.53
CA ILE A 59 -13.45 3.42 2.98
C ILE A 59 -13.14 2.01 3.47
N GLY A 60 -11.95 1.82 4.03
CA GLY A 60 -11.44 0.49 4.36
C GLY A 60 -9.93 0.47 4.55
N GLY A 61 -9.35 -0.73 4.50
CA GLY A 61 -7.89 -0.92 4.48
C GLY A 61 -7.29 -0.88 3.08
N ASP A 62 -6.01 -1.25 2.99
CA ASP A 62 -5.22 -1.19 1.75
C ASP A 62 -5.83 -1.97 0.58
N GLY A 63 -6.44 -3.13 0.84
CA GLY A 63 -7.14 -3.90 -0.19
C GLY A 63 -8.37 -3.18 -0.79
N THR A 64 -9.04 -2.32 -0.02
CA THR A 64 -10.16 -1.50 -0.53
C THR A 64 -9.64 -0.39 -1.44
N VAL A 65 -8.60 0.31 -1.01
CA VAL A 65 -7.96 1.38 -1.80
C VAL A 65 -7.34 0.81 -3.08
N THR A 66 -6.63 -0.31 -2.97
CA THR A 66 -6.06 -1.06 -4.10
C THR A 66 -7.13 -1.42 -5.11
N ARG A 67 -8.27 -1.95 -4.66
CA ARG A 67 -9.37 -2.32 -5.56
C ARG A 67 -9.91 -1.12 -6.34
N VAL A 68 -10.11 0.02 -5.68
CA VAL A 68 -10.54 1.27 -6.33
C VAL A 68 -9.52 1.70 -7.39
N LEU A 69 -8.27 1.89 -7.00
CA LEU A 69 -7.23 2.46 -7.88
C LEU A 69 -6.89 1.55 -9.07
N THR A 70 -6.98 0.23 -8.90
CA THR A 70 -6.64 -0.73 -9.96
C THR A 70 -7.79 -1.07 -10.92
N HIS A 71 -9.05 -0.81 -10.52
CA HIS A 71 -10.25 -1.13 -11.30
C HIS A 71 -11.05 0.08 -11.78
N MET A 72 -10.74 1.30 -11.33
CA MET A 72 -11.41 2.51 -11.82
C MET A 72 -11.12 2.71 -13.32
N PRO A 73 -12.16 2.84 -14.17
CA PRO A 73 -11.97 3.00 -15.61
C PRO A 73 -11.55 4.42 -16.00
N ASP A 74 -12.05 5.44 -15.28
CA ASP A 74 -11.71 6.84 -15.51
C ASP A 74 -10.79 7.36 -14.39
N ARG A 75 -9.49 7.39 -14.67
CA ARG A 75 -8.45 7.82 -13.69
C ARG A 75 -8.47 9.33 -13.40
N SER A 76 -9.27 10.12 -14.13
CA SER A 76 -9.41 11.55 -13.88
C SER A 76 -10.33 11.88 -12.71
N ILE A 77 -11.18 10.92 -12.30
CA ILE A 77 -12.04 11.06 -11.12
C ILE A 77 -11.15 11.01 -9.87
N PRO A 78 -11.17 12.03 -9.00
CA PRO A 78 -10.37 12.02 -7.79
C PRO A 78 -10.83 10.92 -6.83
N VAL A 79 -9.87 10.34 -6.12
CA VAL A 79 -10.08 9.30 -5.11
C VAL A 79 -9.74 9.86 -3.73
N ALA A 80 -10.67 9.79 -2.79
CA ALA A 80 -10.42 10.05 -1.37
C ALA A 80 -10.24 8.72 -0.62
N ILE A 81 -9.41 8.73 0.42
CA ILE A 81 -9.14 7.56 1.26
C ILE A 81 -9.60 7.87 2.69
N LEU A 82 -10.47 7.02 3.23
CA LEU A 82 -10.83 7.00 4.64
C LEU A 82 -10.25 5.70 5.24
N PRO A 83 -9.07 5.78 5.89
CA PRO A 83 -8.37 4.59 6.39
C PRO A 83 -9.14 3.96 7.54
N GLN A 84 -9.51 2.68 7.38
CA GLN A 84 -10.24 1.89 8.38
C GLN A 84 -9.67 0.47 8.52
N GLY A 85 -8.54 0.18 7.87
CA GLY A 85 -7.83 -1.10 7.99
C GLY A 85 -6.84 -1.14 9.15
N THR A 86 -6.18 -2.27 9.31
CA THR A 86 -5.14 -2.47 10.33
C THR A 86 -3.85 -1.70 10.02
N ALA A 87 -3.28 -1.92 8.84
CA ALA A 87 -2.01 -1.31 8.43
C ALA A 87 -2.22 0.08 7.79
N ASN A 88 -3.10 0.20 6.80
CA ASN A 88 -3.34 1.43 6.05
C ASN A 88 -2.06 2.01 5.44
N ASN A 89 -1.20 1.15 4.90
CA ASN A 89 0.09 1.54 4.30
C ASN A 89 -0.08 2.60 3.21
N ILE A 90 -1.12 2.49 2.37
CA ILE A 90 -1.38 3.47 1.30
C ILE A 90 -1.72 4.84 1.91
N ALA A 91 -2.58 4.88 2.93
CA ALA A 91 -2.93 6.12 3.60
C ALA A 91 -1.73 6.72 4.35
N ARG A 92 -0.98 5.90 5.10
CA ARG A 92 0.24 6.30 5.82
C ARG A 92 1.30 6.89 4.89
N SER A 93 1.54 6.24 3.75
CA SER A 93 2.50 6.70 2.74
C SER A 93 2.11 8.06 2.13
N LEU A 94 0.82 8.39 2.15
CA LEU A 94 0.29 9.68 1.69
C LEU A 94 0.16 10.72 2.81
N GLY A 95 0.52 10.37 4.05
CA GLY A 95 0.33 11.23 5.23
C GLY A 95 -1.13 11.37 5.66
N ILE A 96 -2.02 10.49 5.21
CA ILE A 96 -3.45 10.51 5.53
C ILE A 96 -3.68 9.69 6.79
N SER A 97 -4.21 10.35 7.83
CA SER A 97 -4.62 9.71 9.08
C SER A 97 -5.88 10.39 9.63
N GLY A 98 -6.55 9.75 10.58
CA GLY A 98 -7.73 10.30 11.25
C GLY A 98 -9.05 9.69 10.80
N ASP A 99 -10.09 10.07 11.53
CA ASP A 99 -11.42 9.47 11.42
C ASP A 99 -12.24 10.13 10.30
N PRO A 100 -13.27 9.43 9.77
CA PRO A 100 -14.16 9.98 8.74
C PRO A 100 -14.69 11.39 9.08
N GLU A 101 -15.04 11.62 10.35
CA GLU A 101 -15.57 12.90 10.84
C GLU A 101 -14.60 14.06 10.66
N ALA A 102 -13.29 13.81 10.71
CA ALA A 102 -12.25 14.81 10.46
C ALA A 102 -11.94 14.93 8.96
N LEU A 103 -11.86 13.81 8.24
CA LEU A 103 -11.44 13.77 6.84
C LEU A 103 -12.51 14.26 5.86
N VAL A 104 -13.77 13.84 6.04
CA VAL A 104 -14.86 14.12 5.07
C VAL A 104 -15.12 15.62 4.88
N PRO A 105 -15.17 16.46 5.94
CA PRO A 105 -15.31 17.90 5.77
C PRO A 105 -14.17 18.54 4.97
N ALA A 106 -12.96 18.01 5.07
CA ALA A 106 -11.76 18.54 4.41
C ALA A 106 -11.64 18.13 2.93
N LEU A 107 -12.43 17.17 2.44
CA LEU A 107 -12.30 16.64 1.08
C LEU A 107 -12.54 17.66 -0.03
N ARG A 108 -13.35 18.69 0.21
CA ARG A 108 -13.69 19.69 -0.81
C ARG A 108 -12.48 20.54 -1.21
N ASP A 109 -11.65 20.85 -0.22
CA ASP A 109 -10.48 21.73 -0.36
C ASP A 109 -9.16 20.92 -0.34
N ALA A 110 -9.26 19.60 -0.33
CA ALA A 110 -8.12 18.69 -0.33
C ALA A 110 -7.24 18.89 -1.56
N ALA A 111 -5.93 18.84 -1.34
CA ALA A 111 -4.97 18.91 -2.43
C ALA A 111 -5.11 17.68 -3.32
N ARG A 112 -4.97 17.87 -4.63
CA ARG A 112 -4.94 16.78 -5.61
C ARG A 112 -3.49 16.37 -5.84
N ARG A 113 -3.17 15.09 -5.63
CA ARG A 113 -1.87 14.53 -5.96
C ARG A 113 -1.99 13.48 -7.07
N PRO A 114 -1.07 13.45 -8.04
CA PRO A 114 -0.94 12.31 -8.93
C PRO A 114 -0.60 11.05 -8.15
N PHE A 115 -1.05 9.91 -8.65
CA PHE A 115 -0.78 8.60 -8.09
C PHE A 115 -0.59 7.57 -9.22
N ASP A 116 0.64 7.14 -9.41
CA ASP A 116 1.07 6.08 -10.31
C ASP A 116 0.52 4.72 -9.86
N ILE A 117 0.03 3.96 -10.85
CA ILE A 117 -0.43 2.60 -10.66
C ILE A 117 0.63 1.68 -11.21
N ALA A 118 1.27 0.90 -10.34
CA ALA A 118 2.28 -0.05 -10.76
C ALA A 118 1.65 -1.33 -11.33
N ALA A 119 2.40 -2.01 -12.20
CA ALA A 119 1.99 -3.26 -12.83
C ALA A 119 3.17 -4.22 -12.95
N ALA A 120 2.92 -5.47 -12.58
CA ALA A 120 3.81 -6.59 -12.77
C ALA A 120 3.29 -7.46 -13.91
N THR A 121 4.13 -7.70 -14.92
CA THR A 121 3.81 -8.54 -16.07
C THR A 121 4.68 -9.79 -16.05
N GLY A 122 4.05 -10.95 -16.12
CA GLY A 122 4.70 -12.26 -16.20
C GLY A 122 3.88 -13.24 -17.03
N PRO A 123 4.14 -14.55 -16.95
CA PRO A 123 3.39 -15.58 -17.70
C PRO A 123 1.88 -15.60 -17.40
N TRP A 124 1.45 -15.09 -16.25
CA TRP A 124 0.05 -14.94 -15.87
C TRP A 124 -0.62 -13.68 -16.46
N GLY A 125 0.09 -12.93 -17.29
CA GLY A 125 -0.33 -11.64 -17.80
C GLY A 125 0.04 -10.50 -16.86
N LYS A 126 -0.72 -9.40 -16.96
CA LYS A 126 -0.47 -8.17 -16.23
C LYS A 126 -1.32 -8.10 -14.96
N HIS A 127 -0.67 -7.84 -13.84
CA HIS A 127 -1.31 -7.63 -12.54
C HIS A 127 -0.96 -6.24 -12.02
N ARG A 128 -1.97 -5.42 -11.71
CA ARG A 128 -1.76 -4.07 -11.14
C ARG A 128 -1.65 -4.17 -9.63
N PHE A 129 -0.79 -3.35 -9.03
CA PHE A 129 -0.63 -3.25 -7.59
C PHE A 129 -0.38 -1.79 -7.19
N ILE A 130 -0.55 -1.51 -5.89
CA ILE A 130 -0.34 -0.17 -5.31
C ILE A 130 0.83 -0.16 -4.33
N GLU A 131 0.98 -1.22 -3.54
CA GLU A 131 2.00 -1.29 -2.50
C GLU A 131 3.38 -1.67 -3.05
N ALA A 132 3.62 -2.97 -3.23
CA ALA A 132 4.91 -3.49 -3.65
C ALA A 132 4.81 -4.88 -4.30
N VAL A 133 5.91 -5.27 -4.94
CA VAL A 133 6.21 -6.64 -5.36
C VAL A 133 7.42 -7.13 -4.59
N GLY A 134 7.24 -8.24 -3.86
CA GLY A 134 8.28 -8.82 -3.02
C GLY A 134 8.82 -10.12 -3.58
N LEU A 135 10.13 -10.33 -3.49
CA LEU A 135 10.81 -11.58 -3.82
C LEU A 135 11.57 -12.09 -2.59
N GLY A 136 11.48 -13.39 -2.31
CA GLY A 136 12.23 -14.02 -1.21
C GLY A 136 11.54 -13.91 0.15
N LEU A 137 12.25 -13.40 1.16
CA LEU A 137 11.90 -13.54 2.59
C LEU A 137 10.52 -12.96 2.96
N LEU A 138 10.24 -11.71 2.56
CA LEU A 138 8.96 -11.05 2.85
C LEU A 138 7.79 -11.77 2.18
N ALA A 139 7.99 -12.26 0.95
CA ALA A 139 7.00 -13.05 0.24
C ALA A 139 6.65 -14.36 0.96
N ARG A 140 7.63 -15.02 1.60
CA ARG A 140 7.40 -16.22 2.43
C ARG A 140 6.70 -15.90 3.74
N GLY A 141 7.10 -14.81 4.40
CA GLY A 141 6.63 -14.49 5.73
C GLY A 141 5.18 -14.03 5.82
N MET A 142 4.70 -13.27 4.83
CA MET A 142 3.35 -12.71 4.88
C MET A 142 2.24 -13.73 4.64
N ALA A 143 2.48 -14.75 3.80
CA ALA A 143 1.51 -15.82 3.56
C ALA A 143 1.13 -16.58 4.84
N GLU A 144 2.02 -16.63 5.82
CA GLU A 144 1.77 -17.29 7.10
C GLU A 144 1.26 -16.35 8.22
N ILE A 145 1.22 -15.04 7.98
CA ILE A 145 0.72 -14.03 8.93
C ILE A 145 -0.80 -13.91 8.81
N ASP A 146 -1.31 -13.93 7.57
CA ASP A 146 -2.75 -13.80 7.28
C ASP A 146 -3.60 -14.96 7.84
N ALA A 147 -2.98 -16.04 8.30
CA ALA A 147 -3.64 -17.18 8.92
C ALA A 147 -3.92 -17.03 10.43
N ALA A 148 -3.42 -15.97 11.08
CA ALA A 148 -3.58 -15.76 12.52
C ALA A 148 -4.86 -14.97 12.85
N ASP A 149 -5.57 -15.38 13.91
CA ASP A 149 -6.80 -14.72 14.40
C ASP A 149 -6.45 -13.54 15.33
N ILE A 150 -5.66 -12.59 14.81
CA ILE A 150 -5.21 -11.39 15.53
C ILE A 150 -5.48 -10.17 14.64
N SER A 151 -5.99 -9.11 15.23
CA SER A 151 -6.45 -7.90 14.52
C SER A 151 -5.77 -6.64 15.08
N GLY A 152 -5.86 -5.52 14.34
CA GLY A 152 -5.41 -4.22 14.82
C GLY A 152 -3.91 -4.12 15.13
N GLN A 153 -3.55 -3.30 16.12
CA GLN A 153 -2.14 -3.03 16.46
C GLN A 153 -1.38 -4.29 16.89
N GLU A 154 -2.05 -5.24 17.54
CA GLU A 154 -1.43 -6.51 17.94
C GLU A 154 -1.02 -7.33 16.72
N GLN A 155 -1.83 -7.32 15.66
CA GLN A 155 -1.50 -7.98 14.40
C GLN A 155 -0.22 -7.39 13.81
N LEU A 156 -0.07 -6.06 13.77
CA LEU A 156 1.14 -5.39 13.25
C LEU A 156 2.40 -5.79 14.03
N VAL A 157 2.33 -5.75 15.35
CA VAL A 157 3.46 -6.09 16.23
C VAL A 157 3.86 -7.56 16.07
N CYS A 158 2.88 -8.47 16.05
CA CYS A 158 3.11 -9.91 15.85
C CYS A 158 3.70 -10.19 14.46
N SER A 159 3.18 -9.52 13.43
CA SER A 159 3.66 -9.63 12.06
C SER A 159 5.11 -9.17 11.92
N ARG A 160 5.45 -8.03 12.53
CA ARG A 160 6.81 -7.50 12.55
C ARG A 160 7.79 -8.43 13.28
N ARG A 161 7.40 -8.95 14.45
CA ARG A 161 8.20 -9.94 15.18
C ARG A 161 8.40 -11.23 14.39
N LYS A 162 7.39 -11.67 13.65
CA LYS A 162 7.49 -12.84 12.78
C LYS A 162 8.45 -12.58 11.63
N PHE A 163 8.39 -11.41 11.00
CA PHE A 163 9.35 -11.03 9.99
C PHE A 163 10.79 -11.01 10.52
N ALA A 164 11.02 -10.44 11.71
CA ALA A 164 12.33 -10.48 12.37
C ALA A 164 12.82 -11.92 12.60
N ARG A 165 11.95 -12.84 13.05
CA ARG A 165 12.31 -14.25 13.22
C ARG A 165 12.71 -14.92 11.91
N LEU A 166 11.93 -14.72 10.87
CA LEU A 166 12.23 -15.26 9.54
C LEU A 166 13.55 -14.69 9.02
N LEU A 167 13.80 -13.40 9.25
CA LEU A 167 15.06 -12.75 8.90
C LEU A 167 16.26 -13.34 9.64
N THR A 168 16.11 -13.91 10.84
CA THR A 168 17.23 -14.60 11.51
C THR A 168 17.69 -15.84 10.75
N GLU A 169 16.76 -16.58 10.14
CA GLU A 169 17.00 -17.88 9.50
C GLU A 169 17.08 -17.79 7.96
N ALA A 170 16.85 -16.60 7.39
CA ALA A 170 16.81 -16.40 5.95
C ALA A 170 18.18 -16.62 5.31
N GLU A 171 18.25 -17.44 4.27
CA GLU A 171 19.42 -17.50 3.39
C GLU A 171 19.25 -16.49 2.25
N PRO A 172 20.30 -15.71 1.90
CA PRO A 172 20.26 -14.84 0.73
C PRO A 172 19.93 -15.61 -0.55
N GLU A 173 19.09 -15.03 -1.40
CA GLU A 173 18.75 -15.60 -2.70
C GLU A 173 19.48 -14.86 -3.81
N HIS A 174 20.16 -15.62 -4.68
CA HIS A 174 20.81 -15.06 -5.86
C HIS A 174 19.78 -14.60 -6.88
N LEU A 175 19.80 -13.33 -7.24
CA LEU A 175 18.90 -12.76 -8.23
C LEU A 175 19.67 -11.89 -9.21
N GLU A 176 19.23 -11.96 -10.47
CA GLU A 176 19.70 -11.09 -11.55
C GLU A 176 18.52 -10.25 -12.04
N MET A 177 18.71 -8.94 -12.05
CA MET A 177 17.71 -7.99 -12.51
C MET A 177 18.32 -6.84 -13.30
N THR A 178 17.48 -6.12 -14.02
CA THR A 178 17.85 -4.95 -14.81
C THR A 178 16.94 -3.79 -14.43
N LEU A 179 17.52 -2.66 -14.04
CA LEU A 179 16.84 -1.44 -13.64
C LEU A 179 17.12 -0.37 -14.69
N ASP A 180 16.12 -0.01 -15.50
CA ASP A 180 16.27 0.94 -16.61
C ASP A 180 17.49 0.63 -17.53
N GLY A 181 17.72 -0.66 -17.80
CA GLY A 181 18.82 -1.14 -18.63
C GLY A 181 20.16 -1.32 -17.91
N LYS A 182 20.25 -1.03 -16.60
CA LYS A 182 21.44 -1.28 -15.78
C LYS A 182 21.31 -2.59 -15.02
N GLU A 183 22.31 -3.45 -15.13
CA GLU A 183 22.34 -4.72 -14.41
C GLU A 183 22.54 -4.51 -12.91
N LEU A 184 21.78 -5.26 -12.12
CA LEU A 184 21.94 -5.43 -10.68
C LEU A 184 21.85 -6.93 -10.41
N ALA A 185 22.91 -7.52 -9.89
CA ALA A 185 22.96 -8.94 -9.56
C ALA A 185 23.63 -9.14 -8.21
N GLY A 186 23.18 -10.13 -7.46
CA GLY A 186 23.76 -10.45 -6.16
C GLY A 186 22.86 -11.35 -5.33
N ASP A 187 23.32 -11.61 -4.12
CA ASP A 187 22.59 -12.41 -3.14
C ASP A 187 21.84 -11.48 -2.17
N PHE A 188 20.51 -11.55 -2.15
CA PHE A 188 19.66 -10.63 -1.41
C PHE A 188 18.88 -11.35 -0.31
N LEU A 189 18.86 -10.78 0.90
CA LEU A 189 17.95 -11.18 1.99
C LEU A 189 16.55 -10.60 1.81
N VAL A 190 16.49 -9.36 1.33
CA VAL A 190 15.25 -8.63 1.10
C VAL A 190 15.33 -8.04 -0.30
N LEU A 191 14.24 -8.15 -1.05
CA LEU A 191 14.03 -7.45 -2.30
C LEU A 191 12.54 -7.08 -2.43
N GLU A 192 12.25 -5.79 -2.44
CA GLU A 192 10.91 -5.23 -2.65
C GLU A 192 10.98 -4.16 -3.75
N ILE A 193 10.10 -4.25 -4.74
CA ILE A 193 9.91 -3.22 -5.76
C ILE A 193 8.65 -2.45 -5.34
N MET A 194 8.86 -1.26 -4.77
CA MET A 194 7.84 -0.50 -4.05
C MET A 194 7.34 0.67 -4.89
N ASN A 195 6.04 0.96 -4.78
CA ASN A 195 5.39 2.14 -5.37
C ASN A 195 4.93 3.15 -4.30
N ILE A 196 4.93 2.75 -3.03
CA ILE A 196 4.67 3.61 -1.86
C ILE A 196 5.72 3.31 -0.78
N SER A 197 5.79 4.15 0.26
CA SER A 197 6.84 4.06 1.28
C SER A 197 6.68 2.92 2.29
N HIS A 198 5.43 2.54 2.59
CA HIS A 198 5.12 1.51 3.58
C HIS A 198 4.74 0.17 2.95
N VAL A 199 5.15 -0.94 3.58
CA VAL A 199 4.82 -2.30 3.14
C VAL A 199 4.45 -3.22 4.32
N GLY A 200 3.56 -4.17 4.08
CA GLY A 200 3.24 -5.26 5.01
C GLY A 200 2.73 -4.74 6.36
N PRO A 201 3.37 -5.06 7.50
CA PRO A 201 2.87 -4.66 8.82
C PRO A 201 3.16 -3.18 9.17
N GLY A 202 3.16 -2.28 8.17
CA GLY A 202 3.45 -0.87 8.36
C GLY A 202 4.94 -0.54 8.38
N LEU A 203 5.78 -1.32 7.69
CA LEU A 203 7.22 -1.06 7.61
C LEU A 203 7.48 0.08 6.63
N ASN A 204 7.99 1.22 7.11
CA ASN A 204 8.44 2.31 6.25
C ASN A 204 9.79 1.99 5.57
N LEU A 205 9.76 1.04 4.64
CA LEU A 205 10.97 0.46 4.04
C LEU A 205 11.55 1.33 2.91
N ALA A 206 10.75 2.23 2.32
CA ALA A 206 11.19 3.23 1.36
C ALA A 206 10.73 4.65 1.77
N PRO A 207 11.35 5.27 2.79
CA PRO A 207 10.83 6.50 3.41
C PRO A 207 10.60 7.68 2.46
N ASN A 208 11.33 7.71 1.34
CA ASN A 208 11.29 8.79 0.36
C ASN A 208 10.48 8.44 -0.90
N ALA A 209 9.80 7.29 -0.95
CA ALA A 209 8.99 6.91 -2.10
C ALA A 209 7.84 7.90 -2.30
N ASP A 210 7.71 8.43 -3.52
CA ASP A 210 6.62 9.30 -3.94
C ASP A 210 5.79 8.60 -5.01
N PRO A 211 4.56 8.15 -4.70
CA PRO A 211 3.74 7.44 -5.67
C PRO A 211 3.30 8.29 -6.86
N GLY A 212 3.69 9.56 -6.99
CA GLY A 212 3.35 10.40 -8.14
C GLY A 212 4.54 10.84 -8.99
N ASP A 213 5.76 10.36 -8.70
CA ASP A 213 6.99 10.84 -9.36
C ASP A 213 7.39 10.06 -10.62
N GLY A 214 6.64 9.02 -10.98
CA GLY A 214 6.91 8.18 -12.14
C GLY A 214 8.09 7.21 -11.95
N LEU A 215 8.48 6.91 -10.71
CA LEU A 215 9.53 5.94 -10.36
C LEU A 215 9.02 4.87 -9.40
N LEU A 216 9.69 3.72 -9.42
CA LEU A 216 9.59 2.67 -8.41
C LEU A 216 10.85 2.71 -7.53
N ASP A 217 10.70 2.39 -6.26
CA ASP A 217 11.79 2.23 -5.31
C ASP A 217 12.15 0.74 -5.19
N VAL A 218 13.30 0.35 -5.75
CA VAL A 218 13.84 -1.01 -5.61
C VAL A 218 14.65 -1.08 -4.34
N VAL A 219 14.05 -1.64 -3.30
CA VAL A 219 14.64 -1.80 -1.98
C VAL A 219 15.25 -3.16 -1.84
N HIS A 220 16.51 -3.22 -1.42
CA HIS A 220 17.20 -4.48 -1.23
C HIS A 220 18.18 -4.46 -0.04
N ALA A 221 18.49 -5.65 0.47
CA ALA A 221 19.48 -5.82 1.52
C ALA A 221 20.26 -7.12 1.34
N HIS A 222 21.58 -7.06 1.59
CA HIS A 222 22.48 -8.20 1.54
C HIS A 222 22.69 -8.83 2.93
N ALA A 223 23.42 -9.94 2.99
CA ALA A 223 23.65 -10.69 4.23
C ALA A 223 24.29 -9.88 5.36
N ASP A 224 25.14 -8.90 5.01
CA ASP A 224 25.83 -8.00 5.93
C ASP A 224 24.90 -7.00 6.64
N ARG A 225 23.71 -6.74 6.07
CA ARG A 225 22.68 -5.86 6.66
C ARG A 225 21.79 -6.55 7.68
N ARG A 226 21.92 -7.88 7.87
CA ARG A 226 20.99 -8.67 8.70
C ARG A 226 20.88 -8.15 10.14
N GLU A 227 22.00 -7.91 10.81
CA GLU A 227 22.01 -7.47 12.21
C GLU A 227 21.32 -6.11 12.36
N ALA A 228 21.67 -5.15 11.51
CA ALA A 228 21.06 -3.83 11.50
C ALA A 228 19.56 -3.90 11.20
N LEU A 229 19.13 -4.73 10.24
CA LEU A 229 17.72 -4.93 9.94
C LEU A 229 16.96 -5.55 11.12
N LEU A 230 17.56 -6.51 11.84
CA LEU A 230 16.96 -7.09 13.03
C LEU A 230 16.81 -6.06 14.16
N GLU A 231 17.83 -5.22 14.36
CA GLU A 231 17.77 -4.11 15.33
C GLU A 231 16.64 -3.15 14.97
N TRP A 232 16.64 -2.65 13.73
CA TRP A 232 15.59 -1.78 13.20
C TRP A 232 14.19 -2.39 13.39
N LEU A 233 14.00 -3.67 13.01
CA LEU A 233 12.74 -4.41 13.16
C LEU A 233 12.31 -4.70 14.60
N ASN A 234 13.21 -4.60 15.58
CA ASN A 234 12.87 -4.85 16.98
C ASN A 234 12.57 -3.55 17.74
N GLU A 235 13.26 -2.46 17.43
CA GLU A 235 13.16 -1.22 18.18
C GLU A 235 11.80 -0.55 18.00
N GLY A 236 11.31 -0.49 16.76
CA GLY A 236 10.08 0.23 16.42
C GLY A 236 10.37 1.13 15.23
N ASP A 237 9.38 1.41 14.39
CA ASP A 237 9.54 2.44 13.36
C ASP A 237 9.42 3.82 14.04
N TYR A 238 10.49 4.27 14.69
CA TYR A 238 10.59 5.60 15.31
C TYR A 238 11.08 6.67 14.32
N GLY A 239 10.90 6.45 13.02
CA GLY A 239 11.41 7.34 11.99
C GLY A 239 12.92 7.19 11.72
N GLU A 240 13.53 6.09 12.15
CA GLU A 240 14.89 5.74 11.75
C GLU A 240 14.94 5.17 10.34
N GLU A 241 15.96 5.57 9.59
CA GLU A 241 16.16 5.13 8.21
C GLU A 241 16.42 3.61 8.18
N PRO A 242 15.66 2.84 7.38
CA PRO A 242 15.84 1.40 7.32
C PRO A 242 17.23 1.06 6.76
N PRO A 243 17.92 0.05 7.31
CA PRO A 243 19.26 -0.35 6.87
C PRO A 243 19.21 -1.20 5.59
N VAL A 244 18.70 -0.58 4.53
CA VAL A 244 18.51 -1.13 3.19
C VAL A 244 19.16 -0.21 2.16
N ASP A 245 19.49 -0.77 1.00
CA ASP A 245 19.89 0.00 -0.17
C ASP A 245 18.65 0.24 -1.05
N ILE A 246 18.53 1.44 -1.63
CA ILE A 246 17.39 1.82 -2.46
C ILE A 246 17.89 2.34 -3.81
N THR A 247 17.42 1.72 -4.88
CA THR A 247 17.66 2.18 -6.25
C THR A 247 16.34 2.50 -6.94
N ARG A 248 16.22 3.72 -7.50
CA ARG A 248 15.01 4.13 -8.22
C ARG A 248 15.07 3.75 -9.70
N ALA A 249 13.97 3.26 -10.24
CA ALA A 249 13.86 2.85 -11.65
C ALA A 249 12.44 3.02 -12.20
N LYS A 250 12.28 3.22 -13.51
CA LYS A 250 10.96 3.21 -14.17
C LYS A 250 10.51 1.80 -14.53
N VAL A 251 11.45 0.96 -14.92
CA VAL A 251 11.22 -0.43 -15.30
C VAL A 251 12.24 -1.33 -14.62
N VAL A 252 11.74 -2.37 -13.98
CA VAL A 252 12.54 -3.41 -13.34
C VAL A 252 12.24 -4.73 -14.00
N GLU A 253 13.27 -5.38 -14.55
CA GLU A 253 13.16 -6.69 -15.15
C GLU A 253 13.89 -7.71 -14.27
N VAL A 254 13.19 -8.75 -13.80
CA VAL A 254 13.78 -9.78 -12.95
C VAL A 254 13.68 -11.13 -13.65
N THR A 255 14.80 -11.85 -13.74
CA THR A 255 14.76 -13.27 -14.08
C THR A 255 14.73 -14.04 -12.77
N TRP A 256 13.65 -14.76 -12.50
CA TRP A 256 13.52 -15.50 -11.25
C TRP A 256 13.41 -17.00 -11.51
N ALA A 257 14.01 -17.82 -10.65
CA ALA A 257 14.02 -19.27 -10.79
C ALA A 257 13.58 -19.92 -9.47
N GLY A 258 12.27 -20.10 -9.28
CA GLY A 258 11.74 -20.83 -8.12
C GLY A 258 11.68 -20.06 -6.80
N THR A 259 12.21 -18.83 -6.74
CA THR A 259 12.02 -17.89 -5.62
C THR A 259 10.54 -17.59 -5.39
N SER A 260 10.14 -17.52 -4.12
CA SER A 260 8.80 -17.10 -3.73
C SER A 260 8.55 -15.67 -4.17
N LEU A 261 7.51 -15.45 -4.97
CA LEU A 261 7.07 -14.13 -5.42
C LEU A 261 5.76 -13.77 -4.71
N ARG A 262 5.68 -12.53 -4.22
CA ARG A 262 4.46 -11.91 -3.73
C ARG A 262 4.10 -10.75 -4.65
N LEU A 263 2.88 -10.77 -5.18
CA LEU A 263 2.27 -9.62 -5.84
C LEU A 263 1.08 -9.14 -5.01
N GLY A 264 1.23 -7.99 -4.35
CA GLY A 264 0.21 -7.47 -3.44
C GLY A 264 -0.15 -8.45 -2.32
N ASP A 265 -1.42 -8.44 -1.89
CA ASP A 265 -1.87 -9.23 -0.73
C ASP A 265 -2.26 -10.67 -1.06
N ASN A 266 -2.53 -11.02 -2.33
CA ASN A 266 -3.30 -12.25 -2.63
C ASN A 266 -2.92 -12.97 -3.94
N PHE A 267 -1.77 -12.66 -4.55
CA PHE A 267 -1.37 -13.33 -5.79
C PHE A 267 0.01 -13.97 -5.72
N SER A 268 0.02 -15.29 -5.96
CA SER A 268 1.21 -16.10 -6.17
C SER A 268 1.05 -16.92 -7.45
N PRO A 269 2.00 -16.86 -8.39
CA PRO A 269 1.89 -17.60 -9.64
C PRO A 269 2.13 -19.11 -9.47
N ALA A 270 1.58 -19.92 -10.39
CA ALA A 270 1.81 -21.36 -10.42
C ALA A 270 3.26 -21.72 -10.82
N PRO A 271 3.87 -22.80 -10.28
CA PRO A 271 5.22 -23.24 -10.68
C PRO A 271 5.25 -23.71 -12.14
N GLY A 272 6.32 -23.45 -12.91
CA GLY A 272 6.54 -24.21 -14.17
C GLY A 272 7.28 -23.61 -15.37
N ALA A 273 7.91 -22.43 -15.31
CA ALA A 273 8.87 -21.96 -16.33
C ALA A 273 9.91 -21.06 -15.66
N VAL A 274 11.00 -20.69 -16.33
CA VAL A 274 11.88 -19.58 -15.88
C VAL A 274 11.13 -18.29 -16.21
N PRO A 275 10.43 -17.66 -15.27
CA PRO A 275 9.52 -16.62 -15.66
C PRO A 275 10.25 -15.28 -15.54
N LYS A 276 10.10 -14.46 -16.58
CA LYS A 276 10.63 -13.09 -16.60
C LYS A 276 9.57 -12.19 -16.02
N LEU A 277 9.96 -11.33 -15.07
CA LEU A 277 9.09 -10.35 -14.45
C LEU A 277 9.44 -9.02 -15.06
N THR A 278 8.44 -8.27 -15.50
CA THR A 278 8.64 -6.85 -15.78
C THR A 278 7.71 -6.07 -14.87
N VAL A 279 8.29 -5.26 -14.00
CA VAL A 279 7.58 -4.31 -13.15
C VAL A 279 7.77 -2.92 -13.71
N GLY A 280 6.69 -2.17 -13.84
CA GLY A 280 6.72 -0.79 -14.30
C GLY A 280 5.42 -0.07 -13.92
N LEU A 281 5.27 1.17 -14.38
CA LEU A 281 4.09 1.99 -14.11
C LEU A 281 3.13 1.99 -15.30
N GLU A 282 1.84 2.03 -15.01
CA GLU A 282 0.81 2.27 -16.02
C GLU A 282 0.93 3.70 -16.58
N PRO A 283 0.57 3.93 -17.86
CA PRO A 283 0.80 5.22 -18.52
C PRO A 283 -0.04 6.38 -17.97
N GLU A 284 -1.18 6.09 -17.32
CA GLU A 284 -2.08 7.09 -16.78
C GLU A 284 -2.03 7.09 -15.25
N GLN A 285 -1.81 8.25 -14.64
CA GLN A 285 -1.89 8.41 -13.20
C GLN A 285 -3.35 8.50 -12.75
N ALA A 286 -3.65 7.95 -11.58
CA ALA A 286 -4.85 8.32 -10.83
C ALA A 286 -4.63 9.66 -10.12
N CYS A 287 -5.70 10.24 -9.59
CA CYS A 287 -5.66 11.44 -8.76
C CYS A 287 -6.17 11.09 -7.36
N VAL A 288 -5.36 11.31 -6.33
CA VAL A 288 -5.75 11.10 -4.92
C VAL A 288 -5.89 12.44 -4.21
N LEU A 289 -6.91 12.55 -3.35
CA LEU A 289 -7.14 13.72 -2.50
C LEU A 289 -6.37 13.59 -1.18
N ILE A 290 -5.60 14.62 -0.85
CA ILE A 290 -4.88 14.75 0.41
C ILE A 290 -5.56 15.84 1.25
N PRO A 291 -6.47 15.47 2.18
CA PRO A 291 -7.10 16.43 3.06
C PRO A 291 -6.07 17.00 4.04
N SER A 292 -6.06 18.33 4.18
CA SER A 292 -5.30 18.99 5.24
C SER A 292 -6.13 18.96 6.52
N ILE A 293 -5.75 18.12 7.46
CA ILE A 293 -6.30 18.13 8.82
C ILE A 293 -5.29 18.80 9.74
N ASP A 294 -5.72 19.81 10.50
CA ASP A 294 -4.89 20.37 11.57
C ASP A 294 -4.64 19.27 12.60
N THR A 295 -3.43 18.73 12.66
CA THR A 295 -3.06 17.80 13.71
C THR A 295 -2.96 18.60 15.00
N PRO A 296 -3.69 18.25 16.08
CA PRO A 296 -3.46 18.89 17.37
C PRO A 296 -1.97 18.70 17.71
N SER A 297 -1.24 19.80 17.88
CA SER A 297 0.16 19.73 18.30
C SER A 297 0.23 18.88 19.56
N ALA A 298 0.94 17.75 19.51
CA ALA A 298 1.24 16.97 20.70
C ALA A 298 2.03 17.90 21.63
N ASN A 299 1.38 18.41 22.69
CA ASN A 299 2.08 19.07 23.77
C ASN A 299 3.08 18.05 24.32
N HIS A 300 4.36 18.26 24.05
CA HIS A 300 5.42 17.68 24.86
C HIS A 300 5.23 18.20 26.28
N GLU A 301 4.58 17.41 27.13
CA GLU A 301 4.72 17.55 28.57
C GLU A 301 6.17 17.18 28.92
N GLU A 302 7.03 18.20 28.96
CA GLU A 302 8.23 18.19 29.79
C GLU A 302 7.81 17.93 31.24
N GLY A 303 8.06 16.72 31.72
CA GLY A 303 7.70 16.32 33.08
C GLY A 303 8.56 15.17 33.58
N ARG A 304 9.88 15.39 33.68
CA ARG A 304 10.76 14.56 34.52
C ARG A 304 10.74 15.11 35.96
N PRO A 305 10.76 14.22 36.96
CA PRO A 305 11.78 14.29 37.98
C PRO A 305 12.92 13.31 37.69
#